data_AF-A0A0D9XEL3-F1
#
_entry.id   AF-A0A0D9XEL3-F1
#
_cell.length_a   1.000
_cell.length_b   1.000
_cell.length_c   1.000
_cell.angle_alpha   90.00
_cell.angle_beta   90.00
_cell.angle_gamma   90.00
#
_symmetry.space_group_name_H-M   'P 1'
#
loop_
_entity.id
_entity.type
_entity.pdbx_description
1 polymer ?
#
loop_
_entity_poly.entity_id
_entity_poly.type
_entity_poly.pdbx_seq_one_letter_code
_entity_poly.pdbx_strand_id
1 'polypeptide(L)'
;MAPSLLRPASLGLHLAPPCAGDAVADPGRSRSAVPIGGSRPLSFSLRVGGSSRREFPCTTMASRDHSGLTRQLLDFQHGTIDEIDGGHDPFKELKARFMDFKQRNCVGNFSNYQNLAQQQTPKFMVVACADSRVCPSSVLGFQPGEAFTVRNVANLVPPYQHGASETSAALEFAVENVLVVGHSRCGGIQALMSMKSKQDDLQSRSFIRDWVSIAKSARLSTEAAAGNLNFELLCRHCEKVIVIFTVMHSCYYLCSFLPCILKSVP
;
A
#
# COMPACT_ATOMS: atom_id res chain seq x y z
N MET A 1 13.43 -9.50 39.52
CA MET A 1 12.44 -8.49 39.10
C MET A 1 12.33 -8.56 37.58
N ALA A 2 11.29 -9.23 37.08
CA ALA A 2 10.97 -9.33 35.66
C ALA A 2 9.99 -8.20 35.29
N PRO A 3 10.07 -7.57 34.11
CA PRO A 3 9.08 -6.59 33.71
C PRO A 3 7.82 -7.28 33.17
N SER A 4 6.70 -6.71 33.57
CA SER A 4 5.33 -7.18 33.40
C SER A 4 4.90 -7.24 31.93
N LEU A 5 4.29 -8.37 31.57
CA LEU A 5 3.61 -8.60 30.30
C LEU A 5 2.37 -7.70 30.18
N LEU A 6 2.31 -6.87 29.12
CA LEU A 6 1.08 -6.22 28.70
C LEU A 6 0.18 -7.28 28.03
N ARG A 7 -0.94 -7.55 28.70
CA ARG A 7 -2.03 -8.42 28.24
C ARG A 7 -2.74 -7.74 27.05
N PRO A 8 -3.10 -8.44 25.97
CA PRO A 8 -3.97 -7.86 24.94
C PRO A 8 -5.35 -7.60 25.55
N ALA A 9 -5.94 -6.45 25.23
CA ALA A 9 -7.32 -6.15 25.57
C ALA A 9 -8.24 -7.17 24.87
N SER A 10 -8.94 -7.97 25.67
CA SER A 10 -10.03 -8.83 25.19
C SER A 10 -11.18 -7.94 24.69
N LEU A 11 -11.29 -7.76 23.37
CA LEU A 11 -12.53 -7.28 22.76
C LEU A 11 -13.58 -8.39 22.87
N GLY A 12 -14.41 -8.30 23.91
CA GLY A 12 -15.61 -9.12 24.03
C GLY A 12 -16.61 -8.74 22.93
N LEU A 13 -16.71 -9.56 21.89
CA LEU A 13 -17.83 -9.53 20.96
C LEU A 13 -19.06 -10.06 21.69
N HIS A 14 -19.93 -9.14 22.13
CA HIS A 14 -21.27 -9.50 22.57
C HIS A 14 -22.10 -9.88 21.34
N LEU A 15 -22.27 -11.19 21.11
CA LEU A 15 -23.24 -11.74 20.17
C LEU A 15 -24.66 -11.42 20.71
N ALA A 16 -25.43 -10.67 19.94
CA ALA A 16 -26.87 -10.53 20.16
C ALA A 16 -27.61 -11.81 19.69
N PRO A 17 -28.67 -12.24 20.39
CA PRO A 17 -29.40 -13.46 20.07
C PRO A 17 -30.29 -13.32 18.82
N PRO A 18 -30.64 -14.43 18.14
CA PRO A 18 -31.47 -14.41 16.95
C PRO A 18 -32.95 -14.23 17.32
N CYS A 19 -33.63 -13.24 16.74
CA CYS A 19 -35.09 -13.17 16.75
C CYS A 19 -35.67 -14.09 15.68
N ALA A 20 -36.63 -14.91 16.10
CA ALA A 20 -37.35 -15.88 15.28
C ALA A 20 -38.53 -15.22 14.53
N GLY A 21 -38.76 -15.70 13.30
CA GLY A 21 -40.08 -15.87 12.68
C GLY A 21 -40.77 -14.63 12.08
N ASP A 22 -40.86 -14.59 10.74
CA ASP A 22 -42.13 -14.88 10.07
C ASP A 22 -41.91 -15.15 8.58
N ALA A 23 -42.54 -16.23 8.10
CA ALA A 23 -42.41 -16.77 6.76
C ALA A 23 -43.62 -16.38 5.90
N VAL A 24 -43.42 -15.79 4.72
CA VAL A 24 -44.39 -15.82 3.61
C VAL A 24 -43.67 -15.82 2.25
N ALA A 25 -43.88 -16.93 1.52
CA ALA A 25 -43.90 -17.21 0.07
C ALA A 25 -42.94 -16.52 -0.94
N ASP A 26 -42.14 -17.39 -1.58
CA ASP A 26 -41.53 -17.29 -2.92
C ASP A 26 -42.62 -17.38 -4.02
N PRO A 27 -42.45 -16.73 -5.18
CA PRO A 27 -42.09 -17.54 -6.35
C PRO A 27 -41.14 -16.85 -7.33
N GLY A 28 -40.03 -17.54 -7.62
CA GLY A 28 -39.55 -17.72 -8.99
C GLY A 28 -38.27 -17.00 -9.35
N ARG A 29 -37.12 -17.68 -9.13
CA ARG A 29 -36.06 -17.68 -10.15
C ARG A 29 -35.16 -18.90 -10.07
N SER A 30 -35.05 -19.56 -11.21
CA SER A 30 -34.28 -20.76 -11.53
C SER A 30 -32.89 -20.85 -10.87
N ARG A 31 -32.66 -21.96 -10.15
CA ARG A 31 -31.32 -22.43 -9.77
C ARG A 31 -30.54 -22.80 -11.03
N SER A 32 -29.51 -22.03 -11.37
CA SER A 32 -28.43 -22.50 -12.23
C SER A 32 -27.24 -22.82 -11.33
N ALA A 33 -26.92 -24.11 -11.23
CA ALA A 33 -25.67 -24.58 -10.66
C ALA A 33 -24.53 -24.11 -11.57
N VAL A 34 -23.58 -23.35 -11.03
CA VAL A 34 -22.36 -22.96 -11.74
C VAL A 34 -21.35 -24.10 -11.58
N PRO A 35 -20.86 -24.73 -12.66
CA PRO A 35 -19.85 -25.77 -12.55
C PRO A 35 -18.52 -25.15 -12.10
N ILE A 36 -17.99 -25.66 -10.99
CA ILE A 36 -16.64 -25.37 -10.51
C ILE A 36 -15.68 -26.24 -11.31
N GLY A 37 -14.97 -25.64 -12.26
CA GLY A 37 -13.96 -26.31 -13.07
C GLY A 37 -13.79 -25.65 -14.42
N GLY A 38 -12.89 -24.66 -14.52
CA GLY A 38 -12.55 -24.05 -15.79
C GLY A 38 -11.49 -22.96 -15.66
N SER A 39 -10.31 -23.24 -16.21
CA SER A 39 -9.25 -22.25 -16.45
C SER A 39 -9.56 -21.54 -17.76
N ARG A 40 -10.09 -20.31 -17.71
CA ARG A 40 -10.20 -19.44 -18.88
C ARG A 40 -9.65 -18.05 -18.56
N PRO A 41 -8.85 -17.44 -19.44
CA PRO A 41 -8.49 -16.03 -19.31
C PRO A 41 -9.76 -15.19 -19.39
N LEU A 42 -10.04 -14.44 -18.33
CA LEU A 42 -11.17 -13.50 -18.31
C LEU A 42 -10.66 -12.14 -18.79
N SER A 43 -10.98 -11.79 -20.03
CA SER A 43 -10.85 -10.41 -20.50
C SER A 43 -11.96 -9.57 -19.88
N PHE A 44 -11.62 -8.56 -19.08
CA PHE A 44 -12.60 -7.60 -18.56
C PHE A 44 -12.44 -6.27 -19.27
N SER A 45 -13.51 -5.80 -19.92
CA SER A 45 -13.54 -4.47 -20.54
C SER A 45 -14.04 -3.47 -19.49
N LEU A 46 -13.12 -2.70 -18.89
CA LEU A 46 -13.48 -1.59 -18.01
C LEU A 46 -14.04 -0.43 -18.86
N ARG A 47 -15.34 -0.14 -18.72
CA ARG A 47 -15.91 1.12 -19.24
C ARG A 47 -15.55 2.26 -18.29
N VAL A 48 -14.62 3.11 -18.71
CA VAL A 48 -14.45 4.44 -18.13
C VAL A 48 -15.27 5.41 -18.99
N GLY A 49 -16.23 6.09 -18.37
CA GLY A 49 -17.01 7.13 -19.05
C GLY A 49 -16.15 8.35 -19.35
N GLY A 50 -15.98 8.68 -20.64
CA GLY A 50 -15.25 9.86 -21.11
C GLY A 50 -14.67 9.66 -22.50
N SER A 51 -14.90 10.62 -23.41
CA SER A 51 -14.70 10.52 -24.86
C SER A 51 -13.22 10.46 -25.28
N SER A 52 -12.59 9.28 -25.21
CA SER A 52 -11.47 8.85 -26.09
C SER A 52 -11.16 7.38 -25.80
N ARG A 53 -11.45 6.49 -26.77
CA ARG A 53 -11.14 5.05 -26.68
C ARG A 53 -9.63 4.85 -26.53
N ARG A 54 -9.17 4.37 -25.37
CA ARG A 54 -7.88 3.71 -25.23
C ARG A 54 -8.12 2.32 -24.63
N GLU A 55 -7.89 1.29 -25.44
CA GLU A 55 -7.87 -0.10 -24.96
C GLU A 55 -6.52 -0.33 -24.27
N PHE A 56 -6.56 -0.60 -22.96
CA PHE A 56 -5.39 -1.11 -22.24
C PHE A 56 -5.56 -2.62 -22.11
N PRO A 57 -4.75 -3.46 -22.80
CA PRO A 57 -4.73 -4.88 -22.53
C PRO A 57 -4.10 -5.10 -21.15
N CYS A 58 -4.92 -5.42 -20.15
CA CYS A 58 -4.47 -5.87 -18.84
C CYS A 58 -4.75 -7.37 -18.71
N THR A 59 -3.70 -8.17 -18.70
CA THR A 59 -3.78 -9.61 -18.47
C THR A 59 -3.62 -9.86 -16.97
N THR A 60 -4.71 -10.18 -16.28
CA THR A 60 -4.68 -10.55 -14.86
C THR A 60 -4.47 -12.06 -14.72
N MET A 61 -3.35 -12.46 -14.12
CA MET A 61 -3.07 -13.85 -13.74
C MET A 61 -3.09 -13.94 -12.21
N ALA A 62 -4.13 -14.54 -11.64
CA ALA A 62 -4.21 -14.82 -10.21
C ALA A 62 -4.01 -16.33 -9.98
N SER A 63 -2.96 -16.71 -9.24
CA SER A 63 -2.74 -18.11 -8.86
C SER A 63 -3.76 -18.54 -7.80
N ARG A 64 -4.52 -19.59 -8.07
CA ARG A 64 -5.60 -20.09 -7.18
C ARG A 64 -5.19 -21.23 -6.25
N ASP A 65 -3.99 -21.80 -6.41
CA ASP A 65 -3.63 -23.04 -5.70
C ASP A 65 -2.60 -22.80 -4.59
N HIS A 66 -3.03 -22.95 -3.33
CA HIS A 66 -2.16 -22.96 -2.15
C HIS A 66 -1.65 -24.36 -1.80
N SER A 67 -2.25 -25.42 -2.37
CA SER A 67 -1.91 -26.83 -2.10
C SER A 67 -0.93 -27.45 -3.12
N GLY A 68 -0.71 -26.81 -4.28
CA GLY A 68 0.15 -27.33 -5.35
C GLY A 68 1.66 -27.16 -5.13
N LEU A 69 2.07 -26.22 -4.28
CA LEU A 69 3.48 -25.85 -4.10
C LEU A 69 4.30 -26.87 -3.29
N THR A 70 3.65 -27.75 -2.53
CA THR A 70 4.33 -28.82 -1.77
C THR A 70 4.71 -30.00 -2.69
N ARG A 71 3.96 -30.22 -3.78
CA ARG A 71 4.20 -31.33 -4.71
C ARG A 71 5.31 -31.04 -5.73
N GLN A 72 5.45 -29.78 -6.14
CA GLN A 72 6.51 -29.35 -7.07
C GLN A 72 7.95 -29.43 -6.51
N LEU A 73 8.13 -29.69 -5.21
CA LEU A 73 9.45 -29.88 -4.61
C LEU A 73 9.99 -31.32 -4.75
N LEU A 74 9.16 -32.29 -5.17
CA LEU A 74 9.58 -33.69 -5.32
C LEU A 74 9.83 -34.12 -6.78
N ASP A 75 9.39 -33.35 -7.77
CA ASP A 75 9.42 -33.74 -9.20
C ASP A 75 10.52 -33.02 -10.02
N PHE A 76 11.67 -32.68 -9.43
CA PHE A 76 12.77 -32.03 -10.15
C PHE A 76 13.73 -32.98 -10.90
N GLN A 77 13.30 -34.21 -11.21
CA GLN A 77 14.03 -35.06 -12.14
C GLN A 77 13.11 -35.51 -13.27
N HIS A 78 13.49 -35.12 -14.50
CA HIS A 78 12.86 -35.40 -15.80
C HIS A 78 11.68 -34.53 -16.22
N GLY A 79 12.00 -33.48 -16.98
CA GLY A 79 11.07 -32.76 -17.84
C GLY A 79 11.82 -32.09 -18.99
N THR A 80 11.60 -32.61 -20.19
CA THR A 80 12.23 -32.30 -21.48
C THR A 80 12.27 -30.83 -21.86
N ILE A 81 13.35 -30.46 -22.55
CA ILE A 81 13.54 -29.20 -23.25
C ILE A 81 12.55 -29.16 -24.42
N ASP A 82 11.62 -28.22 -24.41
CA ASP A 82 10.95 -27.73 -25.62
C ASP A 82 11.18 -26.21 -25.70
N GLU A 83 11.99 -25.80 -26.66
CA GLU A 83 12.06 -24.44 -27.22
C GLU A 83 10.84 -24.28 -28.17
N ILE A 84 10.14 -23.15 -28.40
CA ILE A 84 10.50 -21.75 -28.61
C ILE A 84 9.24 -20.91 -28.36
N ASP A 85 9.29 -19.97 -27.41
CA ASP A 85 8.71 -18.62 -27.57
C ASP A 85 9.62 -17.68 -26.79
N GLY A 86 10.46 -16.95 -27.51
CA GLY A 86 11.53 -16.08 -26.97
C GLY A 86 11.02 -14.79 -26.33
N GLY A 87 9.78 -14.78 -25.83
CA GLY A 87 9.25 -13.68 -25.04
C GLY A 87 9.78 -13.75 -23.61
N HIS A 88 10.46 -12.70 -23.16
CA HIS A 88 10.79 -12.53 -21.74
C HIS A 88 9.49 -12.37 -20.94
N ASP A 89 8.98 -13.46 -20.36
CA ASP A 89 7.84 -13.40 -19.44
C ASP A 89 8.29 -12.83 -18.07
N PRO A 90 7.95 -11.58 -17.72
CA PRO A 90 8.36 -10.98 -16.44
C PRO A 90 7.76 -11.73 -15.24
N PHE A 91 6.64 -12.43 -15.39
CA PHE A 91 6.05 -13.21 -14.30
C PHE A 91 6.80 -14.51 -14.04
N LYS A 92 7.38 -15.13 -15.08
CA LYS A 92 8.27 -16.28 -14.93
C LYS A 92 9.52 -15.92 -14.14
N GLU A 93 10.13 -14.77 -14.44
CA GLU A 93 11.27 -14.25 -13.67
C GLU A 93 10.88 -13.96 -12.22
N LEU A 94 9.74 -13.29 -11.99
CA LEU A 94 9.26 -12.97 -10.64
C LEU A 94 9.00 -14.24 -9.82
N LYS A 95 8.42 -15.28 -10.43
CA LYS A 95 8.22 -16.59 -9.79
C LYS A 95 9.56 -17.21 -9.38
N ALA A 96 10.56 -17.21 -10.26
CA ALA A 96 11.88 -17.72 -9.95
C ALA A 96 12.50 -16.96 -8.77
N ARG A 97 12.44 -15.62 -8.78
CA ARG A 97 12.94 -14.77 -7.68
C ARG A 97 12.24 -15.02 -6.35
N PHE A 98 10.94 -15.28 -6.37
CA PHE A 98 10.19 -15.65 -5.16
C PHE A 98 10.59 -17.02 -4.61
N MET A 99 10.77 -18.02 -5.48
CA MET A 99 11.20 -19.36 -5.07
C MET A 99 12.61 -19.33 -4.46
N ASP A 100 13.51 -18.58 -5.07
CA ASP A 100 14.84 -18.29 -4.54
C ASP A 100 14.78 -17.63 -3.16
N PHE A 101 13.92 -16.61 -3.00
CA PHE A 101 13.71 -15.95 -1.71
C PHE A 101 13.29 -16.96 -0.64
N LYS A 102 12.32 -17.83 -0.96
CA LYS A 102 11.83 -18.87 -0.06
C LYS A 102 12.95 -19.84 0.32
N GLN A 103 13.73 -20.31 -0.64
CA GLN A 103 14.83 -21.25 -0.38
C GLN A 103 15.91 -20.63 0.50
N ARG A 104 16.34 -19.40 0.20
CA ARG A 104 17.43 -18.74 0.94
C ARG A 104 17.00 -18.26 2.33
N ASN A 105 15.82 -17.65 2.45
CA ASN A 105 15.42 -16.96 3.67
C ASN A 105 14.61 -17.84 4.62
N CYS A 106 13.73 -18.71 4.11
CA CYS A 106 12.98 -19.58 5.01
C CYS A 106 13.86 -20.73 5.51
N VAL A 107 14.82 -21.25 4.74
CA VAL A 107 15.69 -22.34 5.24
C VAL A 107 16.81 -21.80 6.15
N GLY A 108 17.42 -20.67 5.78
CA GLY A 108 18.51 -20.07 6.56
C GLY A 108 18.07 -19.31 7.82
N ASN A 109 16.90 -18.65 7.78
CA ASN A 109 16.35 -17.85 8.89
C ASN A 109 15.00 -18.39 9.37
N PHE A 110 14.82 -19.72 9.35
CA PHE A 110 13.54 -20.38 9.61
C PHE A 110 12.88 -19.94 10.92
N SER A 111 13.66 -19.85 12.00
CA SER A 111 13.18 -19.42 13.32
C SER A 111 12.62 -18.00 13.31
N ASN A 112 13.25 -17.06 12.58
CA ASN A 112 12.77 -15.67 12.47
C ASN A 112 11.42 -15.61 11.75
N TYR A 113 11.28 -16.30 10.60
CA TYR A 113 10.01 -16.30 9.88
C TYR A 113 8.91 -17.08 10.59
N GLN A 114 9.25 -18.12 11.37
CA GLN A 114 8.28 -18.80 12.24
C GLN A 114 7.74 -17.86 13.31
N ASN A 115 8.60 -17.06 13.94
CA ASN A 115 8.17 -16.05 14.91
C ASN A 115 7.29 -14.98 14.25
N LEU A 116 7.71 -14.45 13.10
CA LEU A 116 6.94 -13.47 12.34
C LEU A 116 5.58 -14.00 11.86
N ALA A 117 5.47 -15.30 11.61
CA ALA A 117 4.21 -15.94 11.24
C ALA A 117 3.21 -16.01 12.40
N GLN A 118 3.69 -15.99 13.66
CA GLN A 118 2.81 -15.92 14.83
C GLN A 118 2.36 -14.50 15.10
N GLN A 119 3.30 -13.55 15.07
CA GLN A 119 3.01 -12.14 15.38
C GLN A 119 4.06 -11.20 14.77
N GLN A 120 3.61 -10.02 14.37
CA GLN A 120 4.49 -8.88 14.07
C GLN A 120 4.49 -7.88 15.23
N THR A 121 5.66 -7.31 15.53
CA THR A 121 5.84 -6.21 16.49
C THR A 121 6.82 -5.17 15.94
N PRO A 122 6.47 -4.49 14.83
CA PRO A 122 7.36 -3.52 14.21
C PRO A 122 7.62 -2.34 15.14
N LYS A 123 8.85 -1.82 15.13
CA LYS A 123 9.23 -0.66 15.96
C LYS A 123 8.90 0.67 15.29
N PHE A 124 8.79 0.65 13.96
CA PHE A 124 8.55 1.82 13.14
C PHE A 124 7.32 1.62 12.27
N MET A 125 6.48 2.64 12.18
CA MET A 125 5.65 2.89 11.02
C MET A 125 6.42 3.78 10.04
N VAL A 126 6.41 3.43 8.76
CA VAL A 126 7.08 4.22 7.71
C VAL A 126 6.05 4.67 6.68
N VAL A 127 5.94 5.98 6.49
CA VAL A 127 5.18 6.58 5.37
C VAL A 127 6.19 7.02 4.31
N ALA A 128 6.12 6.41 3.14
CA ALA A 128 7.07 6.66 2.05
C ALA A 128 6.36 6.78 0.70
N CYS A 129 7.11 7.22 -0.32
CA CYS A 129 6.54 7.37 -1.65
C CYS A 129 6.38 6.01 -2.35
N ALA A 130 5.34 5.90 -3.17
CA ALA A 130 5.13 4.77 -4.09
C ALA A 130 6.20 4.70 -5.21
N ASP A 131 7.08 5.70 -5.31
CA ASP A 131 8.17 5.75 -6.29
C ASP A 131 9.08 4.51 -6.20
N SER A 132 9.25 3.83 -7.33
CA SER A 132 9.99 2.57 -7.44
C SER A 132 11.47 2.66 -7.03
N ARG A 133 12.06 3.86 -7.03
CA ARG A 133 13.48 4.09 -6.72
C ARG A 133 13.78 4.08 -5.22
N VAL A 134 12.77 4.25 -4.38
CA VAL A 134 12.93 4.53 -2.94
C VAL A 134 12.16 3.56 -2.06
N CYS A 135 12.29 2.25 -2.32
CA CYS A 135 11.72 1.23 -1.44
C CYS A 135 12.31 1.35 -0.02
N PRO A 136 11.52 1.61 1.04
CA PRO A 136 12.06 1.88 2.37
C PRO A 136 12.88 0.73 2.94
N SER A 137 12.44 -0.52 2.74
CA SER A 137 13.19 -1.69 3.20
C SER A 137 14.57 -1.78 2.57
N SER A 138 14.71 -1.39 1.30
CA SER A 138 16.00 -1.40 0.61
C SER A 138 16.88 -0.21 0.99
N VAL A 139 16.30 0.99 1.09
CA VAL A 139 17.05 2.23 1.38
C VAL A 139 17.54 2.27 2.83
N LEU A 140 16.72 1.79 3.77
CA LEU A 140 17.01 1.84 5.21
C LEU A 140 17.51 0.49 5.77
N GLY A 141 17.51 -0.56 4.95
CA GLY A 141 18.01 -1.88 5.35
C GLY A 141 17.08 -2.65 6.29
N PHE A 142 15.80 -2.30 6.37
CA PHE A 142 14.84 -3.00 7.24
C PHE A 142 14.74 -4.48 6.88
N GLN A 143 14.82 -5.31 7.91
CA GLN A 143 14.50 -6.72 7.88
C GLN A 143 12.98 -6.93 8.01
N PRO A 144 12.47 -8.09 7.59
CA PRO A 144 11.07 -8.47 7.80
C PRO A 144 10.65 -8.32 9.26
N GLY A 145 9.53 -7.65 9.49
CA GLY A 145 8.98 -7.40 10.83
C GLY A 145 9.50 -6.14 11.54
N GLU A 146 10.50 -5.42 11.01
CA GLU A 146 11.03 -4.22 11.66
C GLU A 146 10.18 -2.96 11.41
N ALA A 147 9.54 -2.87 10.24
CA ALA A 147 8.77 -1.70 9.82
C ALA A 147 7.40 -2.06 9.25
N PHE A 148 6.37 -1.37 9.72
CA PHE A 148 5.03 -1.35 9.12
C PHE A 148 4.95 -0.20 8.12
N THR A 149 4.87 -0.50 6.83
CA THR A 149 5.09 0.51 5.78
C THR A 149 3.82 0.83 5.00
N VAL A 150 3.49 2.11 4.88
CA VAL A 150 2.50 2.66 3.94
C VAL A 150 3.24 3.37 2.82
N ARG A 151 2.88 3.06 1.57
CA ARG A 151 3.47 3.70 0.38
C ARG A 151 2.40 4.31 -0.50
N ASN A 152 2.41 5.63 -0.64
CA ASN A 152 1.46 6.36 -1.49
C ASN A 152 2.17 7.45 -2.31
N VAL A 153 1.44 8.11 -3.22
CA VAL A 153 2.04 9.15 -4.06
C VAL A 153 2.45 10.35 -3.18
N ALA A 154 3.72 10.75 -3.26
CA ALA A 154 4.29 11.86 -2.48
C ALA A 154 4.27 11.68 -0.96
N ASN A 155 4.21 10.44 -0.43
CA ASN A 155 4.37 10.13 0.99
C ASN A 155 3.47 10.98 1.91
N LEU A 156 2.20 11.15 1.53
CA LEU A 156 1.26 12.04 2.20
C LEU A 156 0.48 11.35 3.31
N VAL A 157 0.21 12.12 4.34
CA VAL A 157 -0.76 11.82 5.39
C VAL A 157 -1.86 12.88 5.26
N PRO A 158 -3.10 12.49 4.94
CA PRO A 158 -4.22 13.43 4.91
C PRO A 158 -4.46 14.03 6.28
N PRO A 159 -4.98 15.27 6.41
CA PRO A 159 -5.47 15.77 7.70
C PRO A 159 -6.60 14.88 8.23
N TYR A 160 -6.71 14.76 9.56
CA TYR A 160 -7.73 13.95 10.24
C TYR A 160 -9.16 14.17 9.74
N GLN A 161 -9.51 15.42 9.41
CA GLN A 161 -10.85 15.82 8.97
C GLN A 161 -11.21 15.30 7.56
N HIS A 162 -10.26 14.73 6.81
CA HIS A 162 -10.52 14.19 5.47
C HIS A 162 -11.19 12.80 5.50
N GLY A 163 -11.43 12.25 6.69
CA GLY A 163 -12.07 10.94 6.86
C GLY A 163 -11.10 9.78 6.65
N ALA A 164 -11.66 8.59 6.42
CA ALA A 164 -10.89 7.36 6.31
C ALA A 164 -10.10 7.28 4.99
N SER A 165 -8.83 6.93 5.11
CA SER A 165 -7.89 6.61 4.04
C SER A 165 -7.04 5.41 4.46
N GLU A 166 -6.34 4.79 3.51
CA GLU A 166 -5.36 3.73 3.82
C GLU A 166 -4.34 4.22 4.86
N THR A 167 -3.80 5.43 4.70
CA THR A 167 -2.82 6.01 5.62
C THR A 167 -3.39 6.26 7.01
N SER A 168 -4.64 6.75 7.11
CA SER A 168 -5.24 7.02 8.43
C SER A 168 -5.58 5.73 9.18
N ALA A 169 -6.10 4.72 8.50
CA ALA A 169 -6.36 3.42 9.11
C ALA A 169 -5.05 2.74 9.53
N ALA A 170 -4.00 2.88 8.71
CA ALA A 170 -2.67 2.42 9.05
C ALA A 170 -2.10 3.16 10.28
N LEU A 171 -2.30 4.49 10.39
CA LEU A 171 -1.88 5.28 11.56
C LEU A 171 -2.62 4.87 12.84
N GLU A 172 -3.91 4.57 12.74
CA GLU A 172 -4.71 4.05 13.87
C GLU A 172 -4.25 2.66 14.31
N PHE A 173 -3.79 1.84 13.37
CA PHE A 173 -3.22 0.53 13.64
C PHE A 173 -1.74 0.57 14.10
N ALA A 174 -1.07 1.70 13.87
CA ALA A 174 0.38 1.80 13.95
C ALA A 174 0.95 1.94 15.37
N VAL A 175 2.28 1.84 15.39
CA VAL A 175 3.16 1.61 16.54
C VAL A 175 3.84 2.89 17.03
N GLU A 176 4.65 2.75 18.09
CA GLU A 176 5.32 3.81 18.87
C GLU A 176 6.06 4.90 18.06
N ASN A 177 6.67 4.58 16.91
CA ASN A 177 7.50 5.54 16.16
C ASN A 177 7.01 5.67 14.72
N VAL A 178 6.74 6.90 14.27
CA VAL A 178 6.37 7.19 12.87
C VAL A 178 7.51 7.91 12.16
N LEU A 179 7.96 7.34 11.04
CA LEU A 179 8.97 7.90 10.14
C LEU A 179 8.32 8.31 8.81
N VAL A 180 8.53 9.55 8.38
CA VAL A 180 8.10 10.03 7.06
C VAL A 180 9.34 10.19 6.18
N VAL A 181 9.36 9.51 5.04
CA VAL A 181 10.50 9.52 4.11
C VAL A 181 10.10 10.24 2.83
N GLY A 182 10.59 11.47 2.67
CA GLY A 182 10.57 12.20 1.41
C GLY A 182 11.69 11.73 0.48
N HIS A 183 11.64 12.13 -0.79
CA HIS A 183 12.71 11.85 -1.74
C HIS A 183 12.83 12.94 -2.81
N SER A 184 14.02 13.00 -3.43
CA SER A 184 14.28 13.95 -4.50
C SER A 184 13.59 13.56 -5.82
N ARG A 185 13.26 14.58 -6.62
CA ARG A 185 12.59 14.45 -7.93
C ARG A 185 11.30 13.66 -7.82
N CYS A 186 10.46 14.01 -6.85
CA CYS A 186 9.19 13.35 -6.62
C CYS A 186 8.13 13.78 -7.64
N GLY A 187 7.61 12.83 -8.42
CA GLY A 187 6.59 13.11 -9.44
C GLY A 187 5.29 13.66 -8.86
N GLY A 188 4.88 13.23 -7.66
CA GLY A 188 3.70 13.78 -6.98
C GLY A 188 3.90 15.24 -6.52
N ILE A 189 5.11 15.61 -6.08
CA ILE A 189 5.44 16.99 -5.73
C ILE A 189 5.51 17.88 -6.97
N GLN A 190 6.09 17.37 -8.06
CA GLN A 190 6.07 18.09 -9.34
C GLN A 190 4.62 18.34 -9.80
N ALA A 191 3.74 17.35 -9.66
CA ALA A 191 2.32 17.50 -9.97
C ALA A 191 1.65 18.56 -9.08
N LEU A 192 1.93 18.56 -7.77
CA LEU A 192 1.44 19.56 -6.82
C LEU A 192 1.91 20.98 -7.18
N MET A 193 3.22 21.15 -7.41
CA MET A 193 3.81 22.47 -7.71
C MET A 193 3.41 23.00 -9.09
N SER A 194 2.98 22.13 -10.02
CA SER A 194 2.50 22.53 -11.35
C SER A 194 1.07 23.10 -11.33
N MET A 195 0.37 23.04 -10.21
CA MET A 195 -1.00 23.55 -10.09
C MET A 195 -1.00 25.08 -10.03
N LYS A 196 -1.43 25.74 -11.12
CA LYS A 196 -1.29 27.20 -11.28
C LYS A 196 -2.41 28.04 -10.64
N SER A 197 -3.65 27.54 -10.53
CA SER A 197 -4.75 28.22 -9.80
C SER A 197 -6.02 27.34 -9.73
N LYS A 198 -7.01 27.77 -8.91
CA LYS A 198 -8.34 27.12 -8.77
C LYS A 198 -9.09 26.91 -10.09
N GLN A 199 -8.73 27.64 -11.15
CA GLN A 199 -9.44 27.60 -12.43
C GLN A 199 -9.10 26.36 -13.28
N ASP A 200 -7.92 25.77 -13.07
CA ASP A 200 -7.51 24.53 -13.74
C ASP A 200 -8.19 23.28 -13.15
N ASP A 201 -8.94 23.42 -12.04
CA ASP A 201 -9.55 22.31 -11.30
C ASP A 201 -10.84 21.77 -11.96
N LEU A 202 -11.41 22.49 -12.94
CA LEU A 202 -12.75 22.20 -13.47
C LEU A 202 -12.78 21.36 -14.75
N GLN A 203 -11.66 21.18 -15.46
CA GLN A 203 -11.67 20.53 -16.79
C GLN A 203 -11.12 19.10 -16.84
N SER A 204 -10.48 18.60 -15.77
CA SER A 204 -10.11 17.18 -15.70
C SER A 204 -10.05 16.69 -14.26
N ARG A 205 -11.04 15.91 -13.82
CA ARG A 205 -10.96 15.17 -12.56
C ARG A 205 -9.79 14.19 -12.66
N SER A 206 -8.77 14.39 -11.84
CA SER A 206 -7.57 13.56 -11.81
C SER A 206 -7.33 13.11 -10.38
N PHE A 207 -7.35 11.80 -10.15
CA PHE A 207 -7.05 11.23 -8.82
C PHE A 207 -5.70 11.70 -8.28
N ILE A 208 -4.71 11.91 -9.15
CA ILE A 208 -3.41 12.44 -8.75
C ILE A 208 -3.55 13.88 -8.24
N ARG A 209 -4.30 14.73 -8.97
CA ARG A 209 -4.50 16.12 -8.56
C ARG A 209 -5.28 16.21 -7.25
N ASP A 210 -6.38 15.47 -7.15
CA ASP A 210 -7.21 15.40 -5.96
C ASP A 210 -6.38 14.92 -4.76
N TRP A 211 -5.57 13.87 -4.94
CA TRP A 211 -4.71 13.32 -3.90
C TRP A 211 -3.63 14.31 -3.45
N VAL A 212 -2.83 14.87 -4.36
CA VAL A 212 -1.73 15.76 -3.96
C VAL A 212 -2.24 17.11 -3.45
N SER A 213 -3.48 17.51 -3.78
CA SER A 213 -4.12 18.73 -3.26
C SER A 213 -4.26 18.74 -1.73
N ILE A 214 -4.23 17.57 -1.09
CA ILE A 214 -4.19 17.41 0.36
C ILE A 214 -3.00 18.17 0.97
N ALA A 215 -1.89 18.30 0.23
CA ALA A 215 -0.70 19.03 0.64
C ALA A 215 -0.67 20.50 0.14
N LYS A 216 -1.82 21.09 -0.19
CA LYS A 216 -1.92 22.48 -0.65
C LYS A 216 -1.25 23.46 0.31
N SER A 217 -1.35 23.25 1.63
CA SER A 217 -0.70 24.11 2.63
C SER A 217 0.82 24.10 2.50
N ALA A 218 1.42 22.93 2.21
CA ALA A 218 2.85 22.82 1.97
C ALA A 218 3.28 23.54 0.68
N ARG A 219 2.47 23.45 -0.40
CA ARG A 219 2.69 24.21 -1.64
C ARG A 219 2.69 25.72 -1.37
N LEU A 220 1.64 26.22 -0.72
CA LEU A 220 1.50 27.65 -0.40
C LEU A 220 2.64 28.15 0.49
N SER A 221 3.04 27.36 1.50
CA SER A 221 4.19 27.69 2.35
C SER A 221 5.50 27.73 1.54
N THR A 222 5.68 26.81 0.59
CA THR A 222 6.85 26.79 -0.30
C THR A 222 6.87 28.00 -1.23
N GLU A 223 5.73 28.35 -1.83
CA GLU A 223 5.60 29.53 -2.70
C GLU A 223 5.88 30.83 -1.95
N ALA A 224 5.42 30.95 -0.71
CA ALA A 224 5.69 32.11 0.13
C ALA A 224 7.18 32.22 0.52
N ALA A 225 7.85 31.09 0.81
CA ALA A 225 9.24 31.08 1.26
C ALA A 225 10.26 31.13 0.11
N ALA A 226 9.91 30.60 -1.06
CA ALA A 226 10.86 30.32 -2.14
C ALA A 226 10.29 30.58 -3.55
N GLY A 227 9.23 31.38 -3.69
CA GLY A 227 8.53 31.60 -4.97
C GLY A 227 9.34 32.30 -6.06
N ASN A 228 10.49 32.88 -5.73
CA ASN A 228 11.43 33.46 -6.69
C ASN A 228 12.38 32.43 -7.32
N LEU A 229 12.42 31.20 -6.81
CA LEU A 229 13.28 30.14 -7.34
C LEU A 229 12.70 29.56 -8.64
N ASN A 230 13.58 28.94 -9.45
CA ASN A 230 13.12 28.18 -10.60
C ASN A 230 12.28 26.96 -10.16
N PHE A 231 11.53 26.39 -11.10
CA PHE A 231 10.58 25.31 -10.82
C PHE A 231 11.22 24.07 -10.17
N GLU A 232 12.42 23.67 -10.60
CA GLU A 232 13.11 22.50 -10.03
C GLU A 232 13.51 22.74 -8.56
N LEU A 233 14.06 23.92 -8.28
CA LEU A 233 14.43 24.31 -6.92
C LEU A 233 13.20 24.48 -6.01
N LEU A 234 12.10 24.99 -6.56
CA LEU A 234 10.84 25.10 -5.86
C LEU A 234 10.27 23.71 -5.49
N CYS A 235 10.32 22.75 -6.42
CA CYS A 235 9.97 21.36 -6.15
C CYS A 235 10.87 20.76 -5.06
N ARG A 236 12.19 20.98 -5.14
CA ARG A 236 13.16 20.50 -4.15
C ARG A 236 12.92 21.09 -2.76
N HIS A 237 12.48 22.34 -2.68
CA HIS A 237 12.07 22.95 -1.42
C HIS A 237 10.79 22.30 -0.89
N CYS A 238 9.79 22.11 -1.76
CA CYS A 238 8.52 21.51 -1.38
C CYS A 238 8.67 20.04 -0.93
N GLU A 239 9.57 19.27 -1.54
CA GLU A 239 9.95 17.91 -1.12
C GLU A 239 10.37 17.84 0.35
N LYS A 240 10.97 18.91 0.89
CA LYS A 240 11.34 19.00 2.32
C LYS A 240 10.18 19.51 3.18
N VAL A 241 9.52 20.58 2.73
CA VAL A 241 8.40 21.19 3.47
C VAL A 241 7.27 20.18 3.67
N ILE A 242 6.98 19.34 2.68
CA ILE A 242 5.89 18.37 2.76
C ILE A 242 6.12 17.28 3.81
N VAL A 243 7.37 16.92 4.09
CA VAL A 243 7.72 15.98 5.18
C VAL A 243 7.30 16.58 6.51
N ILE A 244 7.55 17.87 6.73
CA ILE A 244 7.15 18.59 7.95
C ILE A 244 5.63 18.57 8.11
N PHE A 245 4.87 18.93 7.07
CA PHE A 245 3.41 18.92 7.11
C PHE A 245 2.84 17.51 7.33
N THR A 246 3.42 16.51 6.67
CA THR A 246 3.02 15.11 6.83
C THR A 246 3.26 14.63 8.25
N VAL A 247 4.42 14.95 8.84
CA VAL A 247 4.71 14.66 10.25
C VAL A 247 3.67 15.34 11.14
N MET A 248 3.38 16.63 10.94
CA MET A 248 2.36 17.32 11.74
C MET A 248 0.99 16.66 11.66
N HIS A 249 0.56 16.25 10.45
CA HIS A 249 -0.70 15.52 10.30
C HIS A 249 -0.64 14.20 11.08
N SER A 250 0.42 13.39 10.94
CA SER A 250 0.61 12.16 11.73
C SER A 250 0.54 12.42 13.23
N CYS A 251 1.19 13.47 13.73
CA CYS A 251 1.15 13.87 15.14
C CYS A 251 -0.29 14.13 15.60
N TYR A 252 -1.10 14.77 14.77
CA TYR A 252 -2.50 15.06 15.08
C TYR A 252 -3.33 13.78 15.20
N TYR A 253 -3.10 12.77 14.34
CA TYR A 253 -3.73 11.44 14.50
C TYR A 253 -3.29 10.79 15.81
N LEU A 254 -1.98 10.70 16.05
CA LEU A 254 -1.46 10.05 17.24
C LEU A 254 -1.97 10.73 18.51
N CYS A 255 -1.91 12.06 18.63
CA CYS A 255 -2.47 12.77 19.77
C CYS A 255 -3.98 12.58 19.95
N SER A 256 -4.72 12.29 18.88
CA SER A 256 -6.17 12.05 18.94
C SER A 256 -6.52 10.61 19.34
N PHE A 257 -5.61 9.63 19.14
CA PHE A 257 -5.85 8.20 19.39
C PHE A 257 -4.97 7.56 20.47
N LEU A 258 -3.77 8.09 20.71
CA LEU A 258 -2.73 7.53 21.57
C LEU A 258 -2.03 8.67 22.35
N PRO A 259 -2.07 8.67 23.69
CA PRO A 259 -1.19 9.55 24.43
C PRO A 259 0.26 9.07 24.24
N CYS A 260 1.10 9.88 23.56
CA CYS A 260 2.56 10.09 23.76
C CYS A 260 3.62 9.81 22.65
N ILE A 261 4.65 10.68 22.69
CA ILE A 261 6.07 10.67 22.24
C ILE A 261 6.39 10.79 20.73
N LEU A 262 6.94 11.95 20.34
CA LEU A 262 7.54 12.23 19.02
C LEU A 262 9.02 12.62 19.14
N LYS A 263 9.87 12.06 18.28
CA LYS A 263 11.25 12.51 18.00
C LYS A 263 11.42 12.59 16.48
N SER A 264 11.80 13.75 15.95
CA SER A 264 12.14 13.92 14.52
C SER A 264 13.64 13.73 14.29
N VAL A 265 14.02 13.12 13.15
CA VAL A 265 15.40 13.05 12.65
C VAL A 265 15.44 13.84 11.32
N PRO A 266 16.41 14.76 11.14
CA PRO A 266 16.45 15.69 10.01
C PRO A 266 16.74 15.04 8.65
#